data_AF-A0A831PV52-F1
#
_entry.id   AF-A0A831PV52-F1
#
_cell.length_a   1.000
_cell.length_b   1.000
_cell.length_c   1.000
_cell.angle_alpha   90.00
_cell.angle_beta   90.00
_cell.angle_gamma   90.00
#
_symmetry.space_group_name_H-M   'P 1'
#
loop_
_entity.id
_entity.type
_entity.pdbx_description
1 polymer ?
#
loop_
_entity_poly.entity_id
_entity_poly.type
_entity_poly.pdbx_seq_one_letter_code
_entity_poly.pdbx_strand_id
1 'polypeptide(L)'
;MSLRLLTALLLGLPVTAFSAEAVLATPDLTATGLGIAALALFVLAYGLVIGEEMLHLRKSKPVVVAAGIIWLLVGAAYLELGQPEAAGNALRHNLLEYAELLLFLLA
;
A
#
# COMPACT_ATOMS: atom_id res chain seq x y z
N MET A 1 18.31 3.07 -38.65
CA MET A 1 18.29 4.05 -37.54
C MET A 1 16.88 4.34 -37.05
N SER A 2 15.91 4.51 -37.96
CA SER A 2 14.48 4.71 -37.66
C SER A 2 13.85 3.63 -36.76
N LEU A 3 14.17 2.33 -36.98
CA LEU A 3 13.57 1.24 -36.20
C LEU A 3 13.97 1.29 -34.71
N ARG A 4 15.24 1.61 -34.40
CA ARG A 4 15.75 1.70 -33.03
C ARG A 4 15.16 2.89 -32.25
N LEU A 5 14.90 4.00 -32.95
CA LEU A 5 14.23 5.17 -32.39
C LEU A 5 12.76 4.88 -32.06
N LEU A 6 12.07 4.11 -32.92
CA LEU A 6 10.70 3.68 -32.67
C LEU A 6 10.61 2.72 -31.46
N THR A 7 11.57 1.81 -31.30
CA THR A 7 11.62 0.90 -30.14
C THR A 7 11.87 1.66 -28.83
N ALA A 8 12.76 2.65 -28.84
CA ALA A 8 13.03 3.48 -27.67
C ALA A 8 11.81 4.34 -27.27
N LEU A 9 11.06 4.85 -28.26
CA LEU A 9 9.82 5.60 -28.02
C LEU A 9 8.70 4.72 -27.44
N LEU A 10 8.58 3.47 -27.90
CA LEU A 10 7.60 2.50 -27.40
C LEU A 10 7.91 2.02 -25.97
N LEU A 11 9.19 1.92 -25.59
CA LEU A 11 9.62 1.57 -24.24
C LEU A 11 9.49 2.73 -23.23
N GLY A 12 9.45 3.97 -23.71
CA GLY A 12 9.34 5.17 -22.87
C GLY A 12 7.91 5.66 -22.62
N LEU A 13 6.92 5.08 -23.31
CA LEU A 13 5.52 5.36 -23.01
C LEU A 13 5.15 4.61 -21.73
N PRO A 14 4.47 5.26 -20.76
CA PRO A 14 3.86 4.54 -19.65
C PRO A 14 2.74 3.71 -20.27
N VAL A 15 3.06 2.46 -20.65
CA VAL A 15 2.04 1.47 -20.94
C VAL A 15 1.23 1.39 -19.65
N THR A 16 -0.02 1.84 -19.72
CA THR A 16 -0.95 1.75 -18.61
C THR A 16 -1.11 0.27 -18.30
N ALA A 17 -0.35 -0.22 -17.34
CA ALA A 17 -0.50 -1.55 -16.79
C ALA A 17 -1.88 -1.59 -16.13
N PHE A 18 -2.86 -2.11 -16.84
CA PHE A 18 -4.17 -2.39 -16.26
C PHE A 18 -4.00 -3.59 -15.35
N SER A 19 -4.09 -3.36 -14.03
CA SER A 19 -4.39 -4.43 -13.10
C SER A 19 -5.80 -4.92 -13.39
N ALA A 20 -5.98 -6.23 -13.60
CA ALA A 20 -7.29 -6.86 -13.78
C ALA A 20 -8.02 -7.10 -12.44
N GLU A 21 -7.62 -6.35 -11.41
CA GLU A 21 -8.30 -6.39 -10.12
C GLU A 21 -9.64 -5.68 -10.26
N ALA A 22 -10.72 -6.36 -9.87
CA ALA A 22 -12.03 -5.75 -9.77
C ALA A 22 -11.99 -4.76 -8.59
N VAL A 23 -11.51 -3.54 -8.87
CA VAL A 23 -11.44 -2.46 -7.89
C VAL A 23 -12.87 -2.12 -7.47
N LEU A 24 -13.29 -2.64 -6.32
CA LEU A 24 -14.42 -2.08 -5.57
C LEU A 24 -14.18 -0.58 -5.50
N ALA A 25 -15.13 0.24 -5.95
CA ALA A 25 -15.01 1.70 -6.06
C ALA A 25 -14.33 2.27 -4.81
N THR A 26 -13.01 2.46 -4.90
CA THR A 26 -12.20 2.79 -3.74
C THR A 26 -12.30 4.29 -3.57
N PRO A 27 -12.67 4.79 -2.38
CA PRO A 27 -12.76 6.22 -2.17
C PRO A 27 -11.40 6.87 -2.42
N ASP A 28 -11.38 7.96 -3.18
CA ASP A 28 -10.17 8.73 -3.40
C ASP A 28 -9.85 9.55 -2.14
N LEU A 29 -8.85 9.09 -1.39
CA LEU A 29 -8.36 9.72 -0.17
C LEU A 29 -7.07 10.53 -0.39
N THR A 30 -6.58 10.64 -1.63
CA THR A 30 -5.25 11.19 -1.94
C THR A 30 -5.10 12.67 -1.54
N ALA A 31 -6.19 13.44 -1.62
CA ALA A 31 -6.24 14.84 -1.23
C ALA A 31 -6.74 15.08 0.21
N THR A 32 -6.90 14.03 1.02
CA THR A 32 -7.43 14.12 2.39
C THR A 32 -6.31 14.21 3.43
N GLY A 33 -6.59 14.86 4.57
CA GLY A 33 -5.64 14.95 5.67
C GLY A 33 -5.22 13.58 6.22
N LEU A 34 -6.15 12.61 6.30
CA LEU A 34 -5.88 11.25 6.74
C LEU A 34 -5.00 10.48 5.74
N GLY A 35 -5.24 10.64 4.43
CA GLY A 35 -4.42 10.06 3.37
C GLY A 35 -2.99 10.60 3.36
N ILE A 36 -2.84 11.93 3.48
CA ILE A 36 -1.52 12.58 3.57
C ILE A 36 -0.79 12.14 4.86
N ALA A 37 -1.49 12.05 5.99
CA ALA A 37 -0.91 11.58 7.25
C ALA A 37 -0.43 10.13 7.17
N ALA A 38 -1.21 9.25 6.53
CA ALA A 38 -0.81 7.86 6.30
C ALA A 38 0.45 7.75 5.44
N LEU A 39 0.54 8.55 4.37
CA LEU A 39 1.73 8.61 3.52
C LEU A 39 2.97 9.13 4.28
N ALA A 40 2.81 10.20 5.06
CA ALA A 40 3.88 10.72 5.90
C ALA A 40 4.38 9.67 6.90
N LEU A 41 3.46 8.94 7.56
CA LEU A 41 3.83 7.88 8.49
C LEU A 41 4.57 6.73 7.79
N PHE A 42 4.13 6.36 6.58
CA PHE A 42 4.82 5.35 5.77
C PHE A 42 6.26 5.77 5.45
N VAL A 43 6.48 7.01 5.01
CA VAL A 43 7.82 7.54 4.71
C VAL A 43 8.69 7.55 5.98
N LEU A 44 8.14 7.99 7.12
CA LEU A 44 8.87 7.98 8.39
C LEU A 44 9.25 6.55 8.81
N ALA A 45 8.30 5.62 8.74
CA ALA A 45 8.54 4.22 9.07
C ALA A 45 9.61 3.60 8.18
N TYR A 46 9.56 3.88 6.87
CA TYR A 46 10.57 3.42 5.92
C TYR A 46 11.95 4.01 6.22
N GLY A 47 12.01 5.30 6.59
CA GLY A 47 13.24 5.93 7.09
C GLY A 47 13.80 5.23 8.32
N LEU A 48 12.95 4.88 9.30
CA LEU A 48 13.36 4.13 10.51
C LEU A 48 13.86 2.71 10.18
N VAL A 49 13.27 2.06 9.17
CA VAL A 49 13.70 0.74 8.70
C VAL A 49 15.09 0.78 8.08
N ILE A 50 15.39 1.82 7.30
CA ILE A 50 16.73 2.04 6.73
C ILE A 50 17.71 2.42 7.84
N GLY A 51 17.29 3.27 8.77
CA GLY A 51 18.10 3.70 9.92
C GLY A 51 18.32 2.63 11.00
N GLU A 52 17.91 1.38 10.79
CA GLU A 52 18.09 0.28 11.76
C GLU A 52 19.54 0.19 12.27
N GLU A 53 20.53 0.36 11.39
CA GLU A 53 21.96 0.24 11.74
C GLU A 53 22.37 1.17 12.88
N MET A 54 21.70 2.31 13.02
CA MET A 54 21.96 3.29 14.07
C MET A 54 21.08 3.06 15.32
N LEU A 55 19.89 2.47 15.14
CA LEU A 55 18.87 2.35 16.20
C LEU A 55 18.85 0.97 16.90
N HIS A 56 19.54 -0.05 16.38
CA HIS A 56 19.57 -1.43 16.91
C HIS A 56 18.16 -2.05 17.10
N LEU A 57 17.15 -1.50 16.44
CA LEU A 57 15.77 -2.00 16.47
C LEU A 57 15.55 -2.94 15.31
N ARG A 58 15.19 -4.20 15.59
CA ARG A 58 14.75 -5.16 14.56
C ARG A 58 13.76 -4.48 13.59
N LYS A 59 14.07 -4.43 12.29
CA LYS A 59 13.27 -3.76 11.25
C LYS A 59 11.76 -4.02 11.33
N SER A 60 11.34 -5.20 11.78
CA SER A 60 9.93 -5.54 11.92
C SER A 60 9.18 -4.68 12.96
N LYS A 61 9.85 -4.16 14.00
CA LYS A 61 9.21 -3.35 15.06
C LYS A 61 8.65 -2.02 14.51
N PRO A 62 9.44 -1.13 13.88
CA PRO A 62 8.90 0.13 13.36
C PRO A 62 7.85 -0.09 12.28
N VAL A 63 8.03 -1.10 11.41
CA VAL A 63 7.07 -1.42 10.34
C VAL A 63 5.71 -1.82 10.90
N VAL A 64 5.67 -2.75 11.86
CA VAL A 64 4.41 -3.26 12.41
C VAL A 64 3.65 -2.16 13.17
N VAL A 65 4.37 -1.31 13.92
CA VAL A 65 3.75 -0.17 14.62
C VAL A 65 3.15 0.82 13.62
N ALA A 66 3.91 1.20 12.58
CA ALA A 66 3.42 2.11 11.56
C ALA A 66 2.22 1.54 10.80
N ALA A 67 2.26 0.25 10.44
CA ALA A 67 1.15 -0.43 9.78
C ALA A 67 -0.13 -0.39 10.63
N GLY A 68 -0.03 -0.61 11.95
CA GLY A 68 -1.17 -0.51 12.85
C GLY A 68 -1.78 0.89 12.89
N ILE A 69 -0.95 1.93 12.98
CA ILE A 69 -1.41 3.33 13.00
C ILE A 69 -2.04 3.71 11.65
N ILE A 70 -1.46 3.29 10.52
CA ILE A 70 -2.05 3.52 9.19
C ILE A 70 -3.44 2.87 9.11
N TRP A 71 -3.60 1.65 9.61
CA TRP A 71 -4.92 0.99 9.65
C TRP A 71 -5.94 1.71 10.53
N LEU A 72 -5.51 2.37 11.62
CA LEU A 72 -6.39 3.24 12.40
C LEU A 72 -6.83 4.47 11.59
N LEU A 73 -5.92 5.09 10.84
CA LEU A 73 -6.25 6.22 9.95
C LEU A 73 -7.20 5.80 8.83
N VAL A 74 -7.02 4.60 8.26
CA VAL A 74 -7.94 4.03 7.27
C VAL A 74 -9.32 3.81 7.88
N GLY A 75 -9.40 3.21 9.08
CA GLY A 75 -10.67 3.05 9.79
C GLY A 75 -11.38 4.39 10.04
N ALA A 76 -10.63 5.42 10.46
CA ALA A 76 -11.16 6.77 10.65
C ALA A 76 -11.69 7.38 9.33
N ALA A 77 -10.95 7.24 8.22
CA ALA A 77 -11.39 7.75 6.92
C ALA A 77 -12.70 7.09 6.45
N TYR A 78 -12.82 5.77 6.63
CA TYR A 78 -14.04 5.04 6.27
C TYR A 78 -15.21 5.32 7.21
N LEU A 79 -14.96 5.68 8.47
CA LEU A 79 -15.98 6.21 9.37
C LEU A 79 -16.52 7.56 8.88
N GLU A 80 -15.65 8.47 8.42
CA GLU A 80 -16.04 9.77 7.84
C GLU A 80 -16.88 9.62 6.56
N LEU A 81 -16.63 8.56 5.79
CA LEU A 81 -17.40 8.22 4.58
C LEU A 81 -18.73 7.50 4.88
N GLY A 82 -19.06 7.22 6.15
CA GLY A 82 -20.27 6.48 6.53
C GLY A 82 -20.23 5.00 6.17
N GLN A 83 -19.03 4.43 5.96
CA GLN A 83 -18.80 3.04 5.54
C GLN A 83 -17.88 2.29 6.51
N PRO A 84 -18.19 2.21 7.82
CA PRO A 84 -17.29 1.62 8.82
C PRO A 84 -16.91 0.16 8.54
N GLU A 85 -17.84 -0.63 8.01
CA GLU A 85 -17.63 -2.06 7.72
C GLU A 85 -16.68 -2.28 6.53
N ALA A 86 -16.57 -1.32 5.62
CA ALA A 86 -15.75 -1.48 4.41
C ALA A 86 -14.26 -1.54 4.74
N ALA A 87 -13.78 -0.79 5.73
CA ALA A 87 -12.38 -0.88 6.19
C ALA A 87 -12.06 -2.27 6.76
N GLY A 88 -12.96 -2.83 7.59
CA GLY A 88 -12.78 -4.17 8.17
C GLY A 88 -12.81 -5.27 7.12
N ASN A 89 -13.70 -5.16 6.13
CA ASN A 89 -13.77 -6.10 5.01
C ASN A 89 -12.52 -6.04 4.14
N ALA A 90 -12.01 -4.84 3.84
CA ALA A 90 -10.75 -4.67 3.10
C ALA A 90 -9.56 -5.30 3.85
N LEU A 91 -9.46 -5.11 5.16
CA LEU A 91 -8.43 -5.73 5.99
C LEU A 91 -8.52 -7.26 5.95
N ARG A 92 -9.72 -7.82 6.14
CA ARG A 92 -9.94 -9.28 6.10
C ARG A 92 -9.57 -9.87 4.73
N HIS A 93 -9.96 -9.20 3.66
CA HIS A 93 -9.63 -9.64 2.30
C HIS A 93 -8.12 -9.72 2.10
N ASN A 94 -7.39 -8.66 2.45
CA ASN A 94 -5.92 -8.63 2.37
C ASN A 94 -5.27 -9.74 3.21
N LEU A 95 -5.72 -9.92 4.47
CA LEU A 95 -5.17 -10.98 5.33
C LEU A 95 -5.43 -12.38 4.78
N LEU A 96 -6.62 -12.63 4.25
CA LEU A 96 -6.96 -13.92 3.64
C LEU A 96 -6.12 -14.18 2.39
N GLU A 97 -5.93 -13.17 1.53
CA GLU A 97 -5.06 -13.30 0.36
C GLU A 97 -3.61 -13.63 0.76
N TYR A 98 -3.04 -12.93 1.75
CA TYR A 98 -1.71 -13.26 2.27
C TYR A 98 -1.67 -14.66 2.90
N ALA A 99 -2.73 -15.09 3.58
CA ALA A 99 -2.83 -16.43 4.14
C ALA A 99 -2.91 -17.50 3.04
N GLU A 100 -3.67 -17.25 1.97
CA GLU A 100 -3.79 -18.12 0.80
C GLU A 100 -2.45 -18.25 0.07
N LEU A 101 -1.73 -17.15 -0.15
CA LEU A 101 -0.37 -17.17 -0.71
C LEU A 101 0.61 -17.95 0.17
N LEU A 102 0.54 -17.78 1.48
CA LEU A 102 1.35 -18.54 2.44
C LEU A 102 1.04 -20.04 2.36
N LEU A 103 -0.24 -20.43 2.33
CA LEU A 103 -0.65 -21.83 2.22
C LEU A 103 -0.27 -22.43 0.87
N PHE A 104 -0.40 -21.68 -0.22
CA PHE A 104 0.05 -22.10 -1.55
C PHE A 104 1.55 -22.38 -1.60
N LEU A 105 2.37 -21.58 -0.92
CA LEU A 105 3.82 -21.82 -0.84
C LEU A 105 4.19 -22.99 0.07
N LEU A 106 3.30 -23.36 1.00
CA LEU A 106 3.51 -24.46 1.95
C LEU A 106 3.03 -25.82 1.40
N ALA A 107 2.00 -25.81 0.55
CA ALA A 107 1.36 -26.98 -0.06
C ALA A 107 2.11 -27.49 -1.29
#